data_AF-A0A8T3XSR2-F1
#
_entry.id   AF-A0A8T3XSR2-F1
#
_cell.length_a   1.000
_cell.length_b   1.000
_cell.length_c   1.000
_cell.angle_alpha   90.00
_cell.angle_beta   90.00
_cell.angle_gamma   90.00
#
_symmetry.space_group_name_H-M   'P 1'
#
loop_
_entity.id
_entity.type
_entity.pdbx_description
1 polymer ?
#
loop_
_entity_poly.entity_id
_entity_poly.type
_entity_poly.pdbx_seq_one_letter_code
_entity_poly.pdbx_strand_id
1 'polypeptide(L)'
;MKSELIENRIIVWNIKDSQKLFMEGYYGKPIGISKPKLNEINVPLILDLIEGFYLLQKSKIKIYRDKKPVTEEEMLEICRKEHHNFDKKYTVYRNFRDKGYIVNPGIKFGCDFAVYQKGPGIDHAPY
;
A
#
# COMPACT_ATOMS: atom_id res chain seq x y z
N MET A 1 1.44 12.03 -6.12
CA MET A 1 1.20 11.08 -7.24
C MET A 1 -0.31 10.86 -7.39
N LYS A 2 -0.84 10.65 -8.59
CA LYS A 2 -2.30 10.45 -8.77
C LYS A 2 -2.64 8.96 -8.75
N SER A 3 -3.77 8.61 -8.15
CA SER A 3 -4.26 7.23 -8.03
C SER A 3 -5.78 7.19 -8.09
N GLU A 4 -6.34 6.03 -8.44
CA GLU A 4 -7.77 5.82 -8.61
C GLU A 4 -8.27 4.70 -7.71
N LEU A 5 -9.34 4.95 -6.97
CA LEU A 5 -10.03 3.94 -6.17
C LEU A 5 -11.04 3.21 -7.05
N ILE A 6 -10.81 1.91 -7.26
CA ILE A 6 -11.69 1.02 -8.00
C ILE A 6 -12.10 -0.10 -7.05
N GLU A 7 -13.39 -0.22 -6.77
CA GLU A 7 -13.94 -1.11 -5.74
C GLU A 7 -13.25 -0.91 -4.38
N ASN A 8 -12.42 -1.87 -3.97
CA ASN A 8 -11.65 -1.90 -2.73
C ASN A 8 -10.12 -1.86 -2.97
N ARG A 9 -9.68 -1.40 -4.15
CA ARG A 9 -8.25 -1.29 -4.51
C ARG A 9 -7.93 0.11 -5.01
N ILE A 10 -6.71 0.56 -4.75
CA ILE A 10 -6.22 1.85 -5.23
C ILE A 10 -5.16 1.60 -6.29
N ILE A 11 -5.38 2.09 -7.50
CA ILE A 11 -4.51 1.87 -8.65
C ILE A 11 -3.70 3.13 -8.95
N VAL A 12 -2.39 2.98 -9.04
CA VAL A 12 -1.48 4.01 -9.54
C VAL A 12 -1.18 3.69 -11.00
N TRP A 13 -1.87 4.36 -11.91
CA TRP A 13 -1.74 4.10 -13.35
C TRP A 13 -0.42 4.56 -13.96
N ASN A 14 0.15 5.65 -13.43
CA ASN A 14 1.40 6.17 -13.94
C ASN A 14 2.56 5.23 -13.56
N ILE A 15 3.30 4.77 -14.56
CA ILE A 15 4.38 3.80 -14.38
C ILE A 15 5.55 4.38 -13.58
N LYS A 16 5.90 5.65 -13.78
CA LYS A 16 6.99 6.30 -13.02
C LYS A 16 6.63 6.45 -11.55
N ASP A 17 5.38 6.84 -11.25
CA ASP A 17 4.87 6.92 -9.89
C ASP A 17 4.82 5.52 -9.23
N SER A 18 4.41 4.50 -10.00
CA SER A 18 4.41 3.10 -9.57
C SER A 18 5.80 2.61 -9.18
N GLN A 19 6.79 2.83 -10.04
CA GLN A 19 8.20 2.52 -9.78
C GLN A 19 8.69 3.24 -8.53
N LYS A 20 8.43 4.55 -8.43
CA LYS A 20 8.86 5.37 -7.29
C LYS A 20 8.31 4.87 -5.97
N LEU A 21 7.00 4.62 -5.90
CA LEU A 21 6.36 4.08 -4.69
C LEU A 21 6.93 2.71 -4.32
N PHE A 22 7.13 1.83 -5.30
CA PHE A 22 7.70 0.53 -5.01
C PHE A 22 9.16 0.62 -4.52
N MET A 23 9.98 1.48 -5.14
CA MET A 23 11.39 1.67 -4.74
C MET A 23 11.54 2.32 -3.36
N GLU A 24 10.66 3.25 -2.99
CA GLU A 24 10.77 3.98 -1.72
C GLU A 24 10.40 3.14 -0.48
N GLY A 25 9.70 2.01 -0.65
CA GLY A 25 9.28 1.23 0.50
C GLY A 25 8.47 -0.02 0.20
N TYR A 26 8.57 -0.59 -1.01
CA TYR A 26 7.79 -1.76 -1.42
C TYR A 26 6.28 -1.58 -1.18
N TYR A 27 5.76 -0.38 -1.45
CA TYR A 27 4.31 -0.16 -1.39
C TYR A 27 3.64 -0.88 -2.56
N GLY A 28 2.52 -1.53 -2.29
CA GLY A 28 1.68 -2.17 -3.29
C GLY A 28 2.33 -3.33 -4.03
N LYS A 29 1.61 -3.79 -5.06
CA LYS A 29 2.02 -4.88 -5.93
C LYS A 29 1.83 -4.50 -7.39
N PRO A 30 2.85 -4.63 -8.26
CA PRO A 30 2.69 -4.43 -9.69
C PRO A 30 1.74 -5.47 -10.30
N ILE A 31 0.83 -5.04 -11.16
CA ILE A 31 -0.21 -5.91 -11.74
C ILE A 31 0.42 -7.04 -12.55
N GLY A 32 0.03 -8.29 -12.25
CA GLY A 32 0.52 -9.47 -12.99
C GLY A 32 1.93 -9.93 -12.62
N ILE A 33 2.65 -9.21 -11.75
CA ILE A 33 4.02 -9.58 -11.36
C ILE A 33 4.02 -10.12 -9.92
N SER A 34 4.33 -11.41 -9.77
CA SER A 34 4.32 -12.06 -8.45
C SER A 34 5.54 -11.76 -7.59
N LYS A 35 6.72 -11.59 -8.21
CA LYS A 35 8.00 -11.30 -7.54
C LYS A 35 8.73 -10.20 -8.32
N PRO A 36 8.26 -8.94 -8.19
CA PRO A 36 8.84 -7.82 -8.93
C PRO A 36 10.28 -7.57 -8.49
N LYS A 37 11.18 -7.39 -9.47
CA LYS A 37 12.48 -6.79 -9.22
C LYS A 37 12.36 -5.28 -9.41
N LEU A 38 13.11 -4.51 -8.62
CA LEU A 38 13.06 -3.03 -8.61
C LEU A 38 13.17 -2.42 -10.03
N ASN A 39 13.97 -3.02 -10.90
CA ASN A 39 14.24 -2.49 -12.24
C ASN A 39 13.27 -2.99 -13.33
N GLU A 40 12.32 -3.86 -13.00
CA GLU A 40 11.45 -4.55 -13.98
C GLU A 40 9.99 -4.07 -13.92
N ILE A 41 9.68 -3.08 -13.08
CA ILE A 41 8.30 -2.60 -12.92
C ILE A 41 7.92 -1.69 -14.09
N ASN A 42 7.17 -2.22 -15.03
CA ASN A 42 6.67 -1.52 -16.21
C ASN A 42 5.14 -1.55 -16.32
N VAL A 43 4.46 -1.88 -15.22
CA VAL A 43 3.00 -2.02 -15.11
C VAL A 43 2.46 -1.14 -13.97
N PRO A 44 1.16 -0.82 -13.97
CA PRO A 44 0.52 -0.11 -12.85
C PRO A 44 0.71 -0.83 -11.52
N LEU A 45 0.67 -0.05 -10.44
CA LEU A 45 0.77 -0.55 -9.07
C LEU A 45 -0.61 -0.60 -8.42
N ILE A 46 -0.94 -1.73 -7.79
CA ILE A 46 -2.12 -1.86 -6.93
C ILE A 46 -1.69 -1.71 -5.48
N LEU A 47 -2.34 -0.79 -4.78
CA LEU A 47 -2.22 -0.60 -3.34
C LEU A 47 -3.43 -1.22 -2.64
N ASP A 48 -3.20 -1.82 -1.48
CA ASP A 48 -4.30 -2.14 -0.56
C ASP A 48 -4.85 -0.87 0.10
N LEU A 49 -6.09 -0.91 0.62
CA LEU A 49 -6.73 0.27 1.22
C LEU A 49 -5.90 0.83 2.39
N ILE A 50 -5.34 -0.05 3.21
CA ILE A 50 -4.49 0.36 4.35
C ILE A 50 -3.22 1.09 3.90
N GLU A 51 -2.61 0.64 2.80
CA GLU A 51 -1.42 1.28 2.23
C GLU A 51 -1.78 2.62 1.60
N GLY A 52 -2.87 2.66 0.83
CA GLY A 52 -3.32 3.86 0.18
C GLY A 52 -3.75 4.94 1.16
N PHE A 53 -4.44 4.57 2.24
CA PHE A 53 -4.79 5.51 3.31
C PHE A 53 -3.55 6.09 3.98
N TYR A 54 -2.54 5.27 4.29
CA TYR A 54 -1.25 5.76 4.79
C TYR A 54 -0.56 6.72 3.83
N LEU A 55 -0.48 6.39 2.54
CA LEU A 55 0.15 7.25 1.54
C LEU A 55 -0.63 8.55 1.32
N LEU A 56 -1.95 8.53 1.47
CA LEU A 56 -2.80 9.71 1.44
C LEU A 56 -2.48 10.63 2.63
N GLN A 57 -2.46 10.10 3.86
CA GLN A 57 -2.10 10.87 5.07
C GLN A 57 -0.69 11.46 5.00
N LYS A 58 0.26 10.75 4.36
CA LYS A 58 1.61 11.26 4.11
C LYS A 58 1.70 12.23 2.92
N SER A 59 0.57 12.59 2.32
CA SER A 59 0.47 13.45 1.12
C SER A 59 1.31 12.96 -0.07
N LYS A 60 1.64 11.66 -0.10
CA LYS A 60 2.41 11.04 -1.20
C LYS A 60 1.53 10.77 -2.41
N ILE A 61 0.26 10.42 -2.18
CA ILE A 61 -0.72 10.18 -3.23
C ILE A 61 -1.95 11.07 -3.07
N LYS A 62 -2.68 11.27 -4.17
CA LYS A 62 -4.03 11.81 -4.22
C LYS A 62 -4.93 10.72 -4.81
N ILE A 63 -6.01 10.39 -4.12
CA ILE A 63 -6.93 9.32 -4.52
C ILE A 63 -8.16 9.96 -5.16
N TYR A 64 -8.60 9.38 -6.28
CA TYR A 64 -9.79 9.81 -7.01
C TYR A 64 -10.77 8.64 -7.17
N ARG A 65 -12.06 8.91 -7.10
CA ARG A 65 -13.14 7.97 -7.46
C ARG A 65 -14.09 8.70 -8.40
N ASP A 66 -14.40 8.10 -9.55
CA ASP A 66 -15.26 8.72 -10.57
C ASP A 66 -14.84 10.15 -10.93
N LYS A 67 -13.51 10.37 -11.08
CA LYS A 67 -12.85 11.67 -11.32
C LYS A 67 -12.98 12.72 -10.20
N LYS A 68 -13.61 12.39 -9.07
CA LYS A 68 -13.68 13.26 -7.89
C LYS A 68 -12.57 12.91 -6.90
N PRO A 69 -11.90 13.89 -6.27
CA PRO A 69 -10.94 13.59 -5.22
C PRO A 69 -11.68 12.97 -4.03
N VAL A 70 -11.06 11.97 -3.40
CA VAL A 70 -11.56 11.36 -2.16
C VAL A 70 -10.81 11.99 -0.99
N THR A 71 -11.53 12.45 0.04
CA THR A 71 -10.92 13.05 1.23
C THR A 71 -10.35 11.99 2.17
N GLU A 72 -9.57 12.41 3.17
CA GLU A 72 -9.06 11.50 4.19
C GLU A 72 -10.18 10.88 5.01
N GLU A 73 -11.22 11.65 5.34
CA GLU A 73 -12.39 11.19 6.09
C GLU A 73 -13.17 10.13 5.29
N GLU A 74 -13.44 10.41 4.01
CA GLU A 74 -14.11 9.45 3.12
C GLU A 74 -13.30 8.16 2.97
N MET A 75 -11.98 8.27 2.79
CA MET A 75 -11.11 7.10 2.71
C MET A 75 -11.09 6.30 4.01
N LEU A 76 -11.10 6.95 5.17
CA LEU A 76 -11.15 6.29 6.46
C LEU A 76 -12.45 5.49 6.65
N GLU A 77 -13.58 6.05 6.24
CA GLU A 77 -14.88 5.35 6.26
C GLU A 77 -14.87 4.12 5.35
N ILE A 78 -14.35 4.25 4.12
CA ILE A 78 -14.20 3.13 3.18
C ILE A 78 -13.34 2.03 3.81
N CYS A 79 -12.21 2.40 4.41
CA CYS A 79 -11.31 1.44 5.06
C CYS A 79 -11.98 0.69 6.23
N ARG A 80 -12.73 1.41 7.08
CA ARG A 80 -13.47 0.80 8.20
C ARG A 80 -14.58 -0.13 7.75
N LYS A 81 -15.22 0.17 6.61
CA LYS A 81 -16.27 -0.66 6.02
C LYS A 81 -15.69 -1.97 5.45
N GLU A 82 -14.58 -1.88 4.73
CA GLU A 82 -14.00 -3.01 3.99
C GLU A 82 -13.07 -3.90 4.86
N HIS A 83 -12.50 -3.37 5.94
CA HIS A 83 -11.59 -4.11 6.82
C HIS A 83 -12.08 -4.23 8.26
N HIS A 84 -12.26 -5.46 8.72
CA HIS A 84 -12.50 -5.73 10.14
C HIS A 84 -11.34 -5.22 11.02
N ASN A 85 -11.68 -4.53 12.11
CA ASN A 85 -10.73 -3.91 13.05
C ASN A 85 -9.73 -2.96 12.38
N PHE A 86 -10.14 -2.25 11.32
CA PHE A 86 -9.27 -1.35 10.56
C PHE A 86 -8.44 -0.41 11.45
N ASP A 87 -9.06 0.30 12.40
CA ASP A 87 -8.36 1.30 13.22
C ASP A 87 -7.18 0.71 14.01
N LYS A 88 -7.35 -0.51 14.55
CA LYS A 88 -6.29 -1.21 15.29
C LYS A 88 -5.18 -1.65 14.33
N LYS A 89 -5.55 -2.28 13.21
CA LYS A 89 -4.60 -2.72 12.17
C LYS A 89 -3.82 -1.53 11.60
N TYR A 90 -4.50 -0.42 11.34
CA TYR A 90 -3.90 0.80 10.82
C TYR A 90 -2.91 1.42 11.80
N THR A 91 -3.25 1.44 13.09
CA THR A 91 -2.33 1.91 14.14
C THR A 91 -1.01 1.14 14.12
N VAL A 92 -1.08 -0.19 14.00
CA VAL A 92 0.10 -1.07 13.90
C VAL A 92 0.86 -0.83 12.59
N TYR A 93 0.16 -0.85 11.46
CA TYR A 93 0.72 -0.63 10.13
C TYR A 93 1.49 0.71 10.07
N ARG A 94 0.84 1.80 10.51
CA ARG A 94 1.42 3.14 10.57
C ARG A 94 2.65 3.18 11.47
N ASN A 95 2.61 2.56 12.65
CA ASN A 95 3.75 2.55 13.57
C ASN A 95 5.00 1.93 12.94
N PHE A 96 4.86 0.80 12.26
CA PHE A 96 5.98 0.16 11.57
C PHE A 96 6.47 0.97 10.36
N ARG A 97 5.54 1.48 9.54
CA ARG A 97 5.90 2.32 8.38
C ARG A 97 6.60 3.62 8.78
N ASP A 98 6.15 4.27 9.84
CA ASP A 98 6.76 5.50 10.37
C ASP A 98 8.19 5.26 10.90
N LYS A 99 8.46 4.04 11.39
CA LYS A 99 9.79 3.59 11.81
C LYS A 99 10.68 3.12 10.66
N GLY A 100 10.21 3.19 9.42
CA GLY A 100 10.96 2.80 8.23
C GLY A 100 10.92 1.30 7.90
N TYR A 101 10.08 0.51 8.57
CA TYR A 101 9.89 -0.89 8.21
C TYR A 101 9.01 -1.01 6.96
N ILE A 102 9.20 -2.12 6.24
CA ILE A 102 8.33 -2.53 5.15
C ILE A 102 7.27 -3.46 5.71
N VAL A 103 6.01 -3.18 5.39
CA VAL A 103 4.85 -3.90 5.94
C VAL A 103 4.04 -4.46 4.77
N ASN A 104 4.01 -5.78 4.64
CA ASN A 104 3.28 -6.51 3.62
C ASN A 104 2.10 -7.28 4.23
N PRO A 105 1.10 -7.69 3.42
CA PRO A 105 0.04 -8.58 3.88
C PRO A 105 0.58 -9.91 4.44
N GLY A 106 0.15 -10.26 5.65
CA GLY A 106 0.59 -11.46 6.37
C GLY A 106 -0.19 -12.74 6.05
N ILE A 107 -1.13 -12.71 5.11
CA ILE A 107 -2.06 -13.81 4.81
C ILE A 107 -1.37 -15.16 4.55
N LYS A 108 -0.16 -15.15 3.96
CA LYS A 108 0.63 -16.37 3.71
C LYS A 108 1.16 -17.05 4.97
N PHE A 109 1.16 -16.34 6.09
CA PHE A 109 1.70 -16.76 7.38
C PHE A 109 0.63 -16.82 8.48
N GLY A 110 -0.65 -16.63 8.12
CA GLY A 110 -1.76 -16.65 9.09
C GLY A 110 -1.80 -15.45 10.04
N CYS A 111 -1.11 -14.35 9.70
CA CYS A 111 -1.11 -13.11 10.47
C CYS A 111 -1.62 -11.92 9.64
N ASP A 112 -1.84 -10.78 10.29
CA ASP A 112 -2.28 -9.56 9.60
C ASP A 112 -1.19 -8.99 8.69
N PHE A 113 0.06 -8.92 9.19
CA PHE A 113 1.18 -8.31 8.50
C PHE A 113 2.45 -9.15 8.60
N ALA A 114 3.25 -9.13 7.54
CA ALA A 114 4.65 -9.55 7.55
C ALA A 114 5.54 -8.31 7.48
N VAL A 115 6.45 -8.15 8.45
CA VAL A 115 7.26 -6.94 8.60
C VAL A 115 8.71 -7.24 8.24
N TYR A 116 9.35 -6.34 7.48
CA TYR A 116 10.72 -6.48 7.00
C TYR A 116 11.54 -5.21 7.30
N GLN A 117 12.85 -5.38 7.49
CA GLN A 117 13.77 -4.24 7.60
C GLN A 117 14.23 -3.74 6.22
N LYS A 118 14.78 -4.62 5.36
CA LYS A 118 15.26 -4.22 4.02
C LYS A 118 14.33 -4.60 2.88
N GLY A 119 13.46 -5.58 3.10
CA GLY A 119 12.42 -5.98 2.16
C GLY A 119 12.40 -7.48 1.85
N PRO A 120 11.34 -7.93 1.16
CA PRO A 120 11.14 -9.34 0.84
C PRO A 120 12.24 -9.84 -0.12
N GLY A 121 12.94 -10.90 0.27
CA GLY A 121 14.01 -11.52 -0.53
C GLY A 121 15.41 -10.99 -0.25
N ILE A 122 15.57 -10.00 0.65
CA ILE A 122 16.86 -9.51 1.15
C ILE A 122 17.08 -9.99 2.59
N ASP A 123 16.07 -9.80 3.45
CA ASP A 123 16.05 -10.36 4.81
C ASP A 123 14.88 -11.35 4.94
N HIS A 124 15.01 -12.35 5.82
CA HIS A 124 13.84 -13.09 6.32
C HIS A 124 12.98 -12.14 7.15
N ALA A 125 11.66 -12.15 7.00
CA ALA A 125 10.77 -11.32 7.81
C ALA A 125 11.09 -11.57 9.30
N PRO A 126 11.70 -10.61 10.02
CA PRO A 126 12.05 -10.83 11.41
C PRO A 126 10.82 -10.91 12.32
N TYR A 127 9.65 -10.44 11.84
CA TYR A 127 8.38 -10.38 12.57
C TYR A 127 7.17 -10.64 11.65
#